data_AF-A0A632CNA7-F1
#
_entry.id   AF-A0A632CNA7-F1
#
_cell.length_a   1.000
_cell.length_b   1.000
_cell.length_c   1.000
_cell.angle_alpha   90.00
_cell.angle_beta   90.00
_cell.angle_gamma   90.00
#
_symmetry.space_group_name_H-M   'P 1'
#
loop_
_entity.id
_entity.type
_entity.pdbx_description
1 polymer ?
#
loop_
_entity_poly.entity_id
_entity_poly.type
_entity_poly.pdbx_seq_one_letter_code
_entity_poly.pdbx_strand_id
1 'polypeptide(L)' 'MALTDKQARSAKPSDKPYKLADTLSLYLLVKPNGFRI' A
#
# COMPACT_ATOMS: atom_id res chain seq x y z
N MET A 1 1.05 -4.78 12.65
CA MET A 1 2.34 -5.32 12.18
C MET A 1 2.88 -4.31 11.19
N ALA A 2 4.14 -3.89 11.32
CA ALA A 2 4.70 -2.90 10.40
C ALA A 2 4.75 -3.47 8.98
N LEU A 3 4.36 -2.64 8.02
CA LEU A 3 4.46 -2.86 6.60
C LEU A 3 5.94 -2.93 6.24
N THR A 4 6.36 -4.08 5.73
CA THR A 4 7.74 -4.26 5.27
C THR A 4 7.92 -3.67 3.89
N ASP A 5 9.15 -3.29 3.55
CA ASP A 5 9.51 -2.80 2.22
C ASP A 5 9.12 -3.82 1.12
N LYS A 6 9.23 -5.13 1.42
CA LYS A 6 8.89 -6.21 0.51
C LYS A 6 7.38 -6.22 0.22
N GLN A 7 6.56 -6.08 1.26
CA GLN A 7 5.11 -5.99 1.12
C GLN A 7 4.69 -4.74 0.34
N ALA A 8 5.31 -3.59 0.64
CA ALA A 8 5.07 -2.34 -0.08
C ALA A 8 5.44 -2.47 -1.57
N ARG A 9 6.55 -3.15 -1.90
CA ARG A 9 6.99 -3.37 -3.29
C ARG A 9 6.12 -4.37 -4.03
N SER A 10 5.70 -5.46 -3.39
CA SER A 10 4.85 -6.50 -3.97
C SER A 10 3.37 -6.09 -4.14
N ALA A 11 2.94 -4.99 -3.54
CA ALA A 11 1.56 -4.49 -3.63
C ALA A 11 1.16 -4.20 -5.08
N LYS A 12 0.14 -4.88 -5.62
CA LYS A 12 -0.29 -4.70 -7.01
C LYS A 12 -1.34 -3.61 -7.13
N PRO A 13 -1.36 -2.83 -8.22
CA PRO A 13 -2.49 -1.96 -8.52
C PRO A 13 -3.77 -2.80 -8.61
N SER A 14 -4.86 -2.27 -8.07
CA SER A 14 -6.20 -2.86 -8.21
C SER A 14 -7.11 -1.85 -8.91
N ASP A 15 -8.26 -2.29 -9.41
CA ASP A 15 -9.26 -1.44 -10.06
C ASP A 15 -9.68 -0.25 -9.18
N LYS A 16 -9.69 -0.47 -7.86
CA LYS A 16 -9.98 0.56 -6.86
C LYS A 16 -8.78 0.83 -5.96
N PRO A 17 -8.57 2.08 -5.53
CA PRO A 17 -7.51 2.40 -4.59
C PRO A 17 -7.75 1.70 -3.25
N TYR A 18 -6.70 1.13 -2.67
CA TYR A 18 -6.77 0.44 -1.38
C TYR A 18 -5.62 0.84 -0.46
N LYS A 19 -5.84 0.68 0.85
CA LYS A 19 -4.86 1.01 1.89
C LYS A 19 -4.21 -0.26 2.41
N LEU A 20 -2.88 -0.26 2.47
CA LEU A 20 -2.11 -1.23 3.23
C LEU A 20 -1.73 -0.59 4.56
N ALA A 21 -2.37 -1.04 5.63
CA ALA A 21 -2.13 -0.51 6.96
C ALA A 21 -0.70 -0.83 7.43
N ASP A 22 -0.05 0.19 7.97
CA ASP A 22 1.19 0.08 8.75
C ASP A 22 0.82 0.16 10.26
N THR A 23 1.75 0.64 11.08
CA THR A 23 1.59 0.94 12.50
C THR A 23 1.23 2.41 12.69
N LEU A 24 0.75 2.79 13.88
CA LEU A 24 0.51 4.19 14.24
C LEU A 24 -0.44 4.94 13.29
N SER A 25 -1.43 4.24 12.73
CA SER A 25 -2.37 4.78 11.72
C SER A 25 -1.74 5.23 10.40
N LEU A 26 -0.46 4.91 10.17
CA LEU A 26 0.17 5.05 8.87
C LEU A 26 -0.37 3.97 7.92
N TYR A 27 -0.42 4.28 6.63
CA TYR A 27 -0.80 3.33 5.59
C TYR A 27 -0.14 3.71 4.27
N LEU A 28 0.00 2.74 3.38
CA LEU A 28 0.35 2.94 1.98
C LEU A 28 -0.91 2.88 1.12
N LEU A 29 -1.22 3.95 0.40
CA LEU A 29 -2.31 4.00 -0.57
C LEU A 29 -1.82 3.52 -1.93
N VAL A 30 -2.35 2.40 -2.41
CA VAL A 30 -2.03 1.87 -3.73
C VAL A 30 -3.14 2.26 -4.69
N LYS A 31 -2.80 3.01 -5.74
CA LYS A 31 -3.74 3.46 -6.77
C LYS A 31 -3.74 2.52 -7.99
N PRO A 32 -4.82 2.52 -8.79
CA PRO A 32 -4.93 1.70 -10.01
C PRO A 32 -3.86 2.00 -11.07
N ASN A 33 -3.37 3.24 -11.10
CA ASN A 33 -2.29 3.68 -12.00
C ASN A 33 -0.88 3.25 -11.53
N GLY A 34 -0.79 2.44 -10.47
CA GLY A 34 0.48 2.00 -9.88
C GLY A 34 1.18 3.04 -9.01
N PHE A 35 0.61 4.23 -8.87
CA PHE A 35 1.10 5.25 -7.95
C PHE A 35 0.85 4.83 -6.49
N ARG A 36 1.83 5.09 -5.62
CA ARG A 36 1.79 4.73 -4.20
C ARG A 36 2.22 5.92 -3.34
N ILE A 37 1.48 6.21 -2.27
CA ILE A 37 1.69 7.33 -1.32
C ILE A 37 1.39 6.89 0.11
#